data_AF-A0A1H3VZX3-F1
#
_entry.id   AF-A0A1H3VZX3-F1
#
_cell.length_a   1.000
_cell.length_b   1.000
_cell.length_c   1.000
_cell.angle_alpha   90.00
_cell.angle_beta   90.00
_cell.angle_gamma   90.00
#
_symmetry.space_group_name_H-M   'P 1'
#
loop_
_entity.id
_entity.type
_entity.pdbx_description
1 polymer ?
#
loop_
_entity_poly.entity_id
_entity_poly.type
_entity_poly.pdbx_seq_one_letter_code
_entity_poly.pdbx_strand_id
1 'polypeptide(L)'
;MRKKMLAGIVAGALMVGTGFGLLSGQAQAAETVAKGGERQAPPHMMQGPKGGQHPMMNMNADDVAKRLHEAFGVSEAEVKEAVNNKRDFQDIGQAAMLSKISGKSFKDVLAMKTADKRWPDVGKALGVTPEQFRKQMNEMTADRMAKRGDIDKAKALALLNNGYRAQDISMAAKIAKLSGKDLQAVLDMKKINNRWSDIAKKLGVDASKLRPDFKKGGQHGGPQGGPPPVEAAFGAEG
;
A
#
# COMPACT_ATOMS: atom_id res chain seq x y z
N MET A 1 75.87 33.20 25.15
CA MET A 1 75.63 33.40 23.70
C MET A 1 74.22 33.95 23.49
N ARG A 2 74.02 34.53 22.31
CA ARG A 2 72.90 35.35 21.79
C ARG A 2 71.47 34.75 21.86
N LYS A 3 70.52 35.69 22.01
CA LYS A 3 69.23 35.92 21.30
C LYS A 3 68.04 34.94 21.42
N LYS A 4 66.94 35.55 21.93
CA LYS A 4 65.51 35.52 21.52
C LYS A 4 65.02 34.42 20.55
N MET A 5 63.94 33.72 20.92
CA MET A 5 63.05 32.91 20.06
C MET A 5 61.61 33.08 20.61
N LEU A 6 60.67 33.74 19.94
CA LEU A 6 59.86 33.39 18.75
C LEU A 6 58.66 32.47 19.06
N ALA A 7 57.49 32.96 18.62
CA ALA A 7 56.21 32.27 18.53
C ALA A 7 56.28 31.03 17.62
N GLY A 8 55.42 30.05 17.88
CA GLY A 8 55.27 28.87 17.04
C GLY A 8 53.97 28.13 17.31
N ILE A 9 52.92 28.50 16.58
CA ILE A 9 51.69 27.73 16.38
C ILE A 9 52.09 26.46 15.63
N VAL A 10 51.82 25.27 16.19
CA VAL A 10 51.93 24.02 15.44
C VAL A 10 50.58 23.71 14.80
N ALA A 11 50.59 23.83 13.48
CA ALA A 11 49.58 23.31 12.58
C ALA A 11 49.57 21.77 12.62
N GLY A 12 48.37 21.21 12.76
CA GLY A 12 48.06 19.84 12.40
C GLY A 12 47.03 19.85 11.29
N ALA A 13 47.48 20.01 10.04
CA ALA A 13 46.66 19.84 8.86
C ALA A 13 46.53 18.35 8.54
N LEU A 14 45.30 17.84 8.52
CA LEU A 14 44.92 16.72 7.67
C LEU A 14 43.72 17.16 6.84
N MET A 15 44.01 17.51 5.60
CA MET A 15 43.03 17.70 4.54
C MET A 15 42.69 16.36 3.89
N VAL A 16 41.55 16.38 3.19
CA VAL A 16 41.09 15.46 2.14
C VAL A 16 40.10 14.39 2.61
N GLY A 17 38.82 14.78 2.55
CA GLY A 17 37.67 13.89 2.51
C GLY A 17 36.48 14.65 1.97
N THR A 18 36.43 14.80 0.64
CA THR A 18 35.39 15.47 -0.14
C THR A 18 33.98 14.94 0.19
N GLY A 19 33.14 15.79 0.78
CA GLY A 19 31.70 15.59 0.92
C GLY A 19 30.97 16.91 0.65
N PHE A 20 30.65 17.15 -0.62
CA PHE A 20 29.86 18.28 -1.08
C PHE A 20 28.44 18.28 -0.46
N GLY A 21 27.99 19.44 0.03
CA GLY A 21 26.60 19.87 -0.14
C GLY A 21 25.65 19.72 1.05
N LEU A 22 25.96 20.27 2.22
CA LEU A 22 24.97 20.62 3.24
C LEU A 22 25.38 21.91 3.94
N LEU A 23 25.09 23.08 3.37
CA LEU A 23 24.91 24.34 4.14
C LEU A 23 24.39 25.46 3.21
N SER A 24 23.14 25.37 2.78
CA SER A 24 22.39 26.53 2.25
C SER A 24 20.94 26.60 2.76
N GLY A 25 20.52 25.69 3.64
CA GLY A 25 19.15 25.65 4.17
C GLY A 25 18.90 26.42 5.47
N GLN A 26 19.94 26.90 6.17
CA GLN A 26 19.78 27.51 7.50
C GLN A 26 19.78 29.05 7.50
N ALA A 27 20.13 29.71 6.41
CA ALA A 27 20.08 31.17 6.33
C ALA A 27 18.68 31.73 5.99
N GLN A 28 17.77 30.93 5.41
CA GLN A 28 16.43 31.40 5.03
C GLN A 28 15.36 31.21 6.13
N ALA A 29 15.70 30.57 7.25
CA ALA A 29 14.75 30.35 8.36
C ALA A 29 14.78 31.47 9.41
N ALA A 30 15.81 32.32 9.43
CA ALA A 30 15.96 33.37 10.46
C ALA A 30 15.36 34.73 10.07
N GLU A 31 15.14 35.00 8.79
CA GLU A 31 14.71 36.34 8.32
C GLU A 31 13.18 36.49 8.18
N THR A 32 12.44 35.38 8.16
CA THR A 32 10.96 35.38 8.07
C THR A 32 10.24 35.59 9.41
N VAL A 33 10.98 35.66 10.52
CA VAL A 33 10.39 35.83 11.87
C VAL A 33 10.19 37.32 12.22
N ALA A 34 10.73 38.27 11.45
CA ALA A 34 10.77 39.70 11.82
C ALA A 34 9.71 40.60 11.16
N LYS A 35 8.77 40.09 10.37
CA LYS A 35 7.66 40.90 9.83
C LYS A 35 6.32 40.19 10.07
N GLY A 36 5.49 40.78 10.93
CA GLY A 36 4.20 40.27 11.38
C GLY A 36 3.18 40.08 10.26
N GLY A 37 3.34 39.02 9.48
CA GLY A 37 2.32 38.44 8.62
C GLY A 37 1.74 37.20 9.28
N GLU A 38 0.41 37.14 9.36
CA GLU A 38 -0.34 36.01 9.89
C GLU A 38 0.18 34.69 9.30
N ARG A 39 0.62 33.78 10.17
CA ARG A 39 0.96 32.40 9.81
C ARG A 39 -0.33 31.72 9.36
N GLN A 40 -0.61 31.72 8.07
CA GLN A 40 -1.63 30.84 7.51
C GLN A 40 -1.22 29.41 7.83
N ALA A 41 -1.98 28.78 8.73
CA ALA A 41 -1.83 27.39 9.05
C ALA A 41 -1.95 26.57 7.75
N PRO A 42 -1.11 25.54 7.54
CA PRO A 42 -1.27 24.66 6.39
C PRO A 42 -2.69 24.10 6.39
N PRO A 43 -3.37 23.99 5.24
CA PRO A 43 -4.74 23.50 5.20
C PRO A 43 -4.78 22.13 5.86
N HIS A 44 -5.65 22.00 6.86
CA HIS A 44 -5.89 20.78 7.62
C HIS A 44 -6.43 19.67 6.69
N MET A 45 -5.56 19.04 5.93
CA MET A 45 -5.82 17.79 5.22
C MET A 45 -5.63 16.66 6.23
N MET A 46 -6.70 16.28 6.93
CA MET A 46 -6.94 15.04 7.72
C MET A 46 -7.78 15.35 8.96
N GLN A 47 -9.04 15.74 8.74
CA GLN A 47 -10.11 15.30 9.62
C GLN A 47 -11.13 14.61 8.73
N GLY A 48 -11.03 13.27 8.65
CA GLY A 48 -12.18 12.48 8.25
C GLY A 48 -13.34 12.79 9.20
N PRO A 49 -14.60 12.77 8.73
CA PRO A 49 -15.73 13.13 9.56
C PRO A 49 -15.75 12.24 10.80
N LYS A 50 -15.55 12.86 11.97
CA LYS A 50 -15.87 12.23 13.25
C LYS A 50 -17.37 11.92 13.23
N GLY A 51 -17.71 10.64 13.07
CA GLY A 51 -19.06 10.13 13.34
C GLY A 51 -20.06 10.11 12.17
N GLY A 52 -19.63 10.06 10.91
CA GLY A 52 -20.54 9.97 9.77
C GLY A 52 -20.26 8.76 8.91
N GLN A 53 -21.26 7.88 8.75
CA GLN A 53 -21.28 6.74 7.83
C GLN A 53 -20.53 7.06 6.52
N HIS A 54 -19.57 6.22 6.14
CA HIS A 54 -19.06 6.21 4.78
C HIS A 54 -20.27 6.12 3.83
N PRO A 55 -20.35 6.97 2.78
CA PRO A 55 -21.47 6.90 1.84
C PRO A 55 -21.58 5.47 1.36
N MET A 56 -22.68 4.82 1.75
CA MET A 56 -23.00 3.47 1.33
C MET A 56 -23.11 3.54 -0.19
N MET A 57 -22.05 3.13 -0.90
CA MET A 57 -22.22 2.68 -2.27
C MET A 57 -23.32 1.65 -2.17
N ASN A 58 -24.47 1.93 -2.78
CA ASN A 58 -25.67 1.10 -2.69
C ASN A 58 -25.40 -0.19 -3.47
N MET A 59 -24.49 -1.03 -2.96
CA MET A 59 -24.20 -2.35 -3.48
C MET A 59 -25.32 -3.25 -2.98
N ASN A 60 -26.02 -3.89 -3.91
CA ASN A 60 -27.03 -4.89 -3.56
C ASN A 60 -26.37 -5.98 -2.70
N ALA A 61 -27.05 -6.44 -1.64
CA ALA A 61 -26.58 -7.50 -0.76
C ALA A 61 -26.19 -8.77 -1.55
N ASP A 62 -26.90 -9.03 -2.66
CA ASP A 62 -26.57 -10.14 -3.57
C ASP A 62 -25.20 -10.00 -4.23
N ASP A 63 -24.83 -8.80 -4.67
CA ASP A 63 -23.55 -8.56 -5.34
C ASP A 63 -22.39 -8.66 -4.35
N VAL A 64 -22.60 -8.19 -3.12
CA VAL A 64 -21.62 -8.31 -2.03
C VAL A 64 -21.43 -9.77 -1.66
N ALA A 65 -22.52 -10.51 -1.48
CA ALA A 65 -22.49 -11.93 -1.15
C ALA A 65 -21.76 -12.75 -2.21
N LYS A 66 -22.08 -12.55 -3.50
CA LYS A 66 -21.38 -13.23 -4.61
C LYS A 66 -19.89 -12.92 -4.62
N ARG A 67 -19.51 -11.64 -4.49
CA ARG A 67 -18.09 -11.23 -4.47
C ARG A 67 -17.34 -11.85 -3.30
N LEU A 68 -17.95 -11.90 -2.12
CA LEU A 68 -17.32 -12.48 -0.94
C LEU A 68 -17.26 -14.00 -1.03
N HIS A 69 -18.28 -14.65 -1.58
CA HIS A 69 -18.26 -16.08 -1.86
C HIS A 69 -17.12 -16.43 -2.84
N GLU A 70 -17.02 -15.73 -3.97
CA GLU A 70 -15.96 -15.96 -4.94
C GLU A 70 -14.55 -15.70 -4.39
N ALA A 71 -14.39 -14.68 -3.54
CA ALA A 71 -13.09 -14.27 -3.01
C ALA A 71 -12.65 -15.11 -1.80
N PHE A 72 -13.58 -15.38 -0.89
CA PHE A 72 -13.28 -15.95 0.42
C PHE A 72 -13.83 -17.37 0.62
N GLY A 73 -14.83 -17.79 -0.17
CA GLY A 73 -15.50 -19.08 -0.01
C GLY A 73 -16.55 -19.10 1.11
N VAL A 74 -16.97 -17.93 1.59
CA VAL A 74 -17.97 -17.79 2.65
C VAL A 74 -19.39 -18.00 2.10
N SER A 75 -20.34 -18.33 2.99
CA SER A 75 -21.75 -18.54 2.61
C SER A 75 -22.39 -17.23 2.13
N GLU A 76 -22.98 -17.24 0.94
CA GLU A 76 -23.74 -16.10 0.42
C GLU A 76 -24.90 -15.72 1.34
N ALA A 77 -25.58 -16.71 1.92
CA ALA A 77 -26.72 -16.48 2.82
C ALA A 77 -26.28 -15.72 4.09
N GLU A 78 -25.16 -16.12 4.70
CA GLU A 78 -24.64 -15.48 5.90
C GLU A 78 -24.15 -14.05 5.62
N VAL A 79 -23.55 -13.83 4.44
CA VAL A 79 -23.15 -12.47 4.02
C VAL A 79 -24.36 -11.59 3.77
N LYS A 80 -25.41 -12.09 3.09
CA LYS A 80 -26.65 -11.33 2.88
C LYS A 80 -27.31 -10.96 4.19
N GLU A 81 -27.39 -11.89 5.14
CA GLU A 81 -27.92 -11.63 6.48
C GLU A 81 -27.12 -10.52 7.18
N ALA A 82 -25.78 -10.56 7.13
CA ALA A 82 -24.94 -9.52 7.71
C ALA A 82 -25.17 -8.14 7.07
N VAL A 83 -25.28 -8.08 5.73
CA VAL A 83 -25.57 -6.83 5.00
C VAL A 83 -26.96 -6.29 5.34
N ASN A 84 -27.98 -7.16 5.36
CA ASN A 84 -29.36 -6.78 5.68
C ASN A 84 -29.49 -6.27 7.13
N ASN A 85 -28.69 -6.82 8.05
CA ASN A 85 -28.58 -6.36 9.43
C ASN A 85 -27.73 -5.09 9.59
N LYS A 86 -27.41 -4.38 8.48
CA LYS A 86 -26.63 -3.13 8.45
C LYS A 86 -25.27 -3.24 9.15
N ARG A 87 -24.65 -4.43 9.11
CA ARG A 87 -23.27 -4.59 9.56
C ARG A 87 -22.34 -3.78 8.64
N ASP A 88 -21.26 -3.27 9.21
CA ASP A 88 -20.26 -2.52 8.45
C ASP A 88 -19.58 -3.44 7.42
N PHE A 89 -19.41 -2.95 6.19
CA PHE A 89 -18.71 -3.67 5.14
C PHE A 89 -17.25 -3.97 5.51
N GLN A 90 -16.62 -3.09 6.29
CA GLN A 90 -15.28 -3.36 6.80
C GLN A 90 -15.27 -4.58 7.72
N ASP A 91 -16.26 -4.71 8.61
CA ASP A 91 -16.40 -5.85 9.50
C ASP A 91 -16.69 -7.14 8.74
N ILE A 92 -17.60 -7.08 7.75
CA ILE A 92 -17.92 -8.20 6.86
C ILE A 92 -16.66 -8.67 6.11
N GLY A 93 -15.87 -7.75 5.56
CA GLY A 93 -14.64 -8.10 4.84
C GLY A 93 -13.57 -8.75 5.73
N GLN A 94 -13.36 -8.21 6.94
CA GLN A 94 -12.39 -8.75 7.90
C GLN A 94 -12.81 -10.13 8.40
N ALA A 95 -14.11 -10.32 8.71
CA ALA A 95 -14.63 -11.62 9.11
C ALA A 95 -14.46 -12.67 8.01
N ALA A 96 -14.72 -12.32 6.76
CA ALA A 96 -14.55 -13.24 5.64
C ALA A 96 -13.07 -13.64 5.43
N MET A 97 -12.15 -12.70 5.58
CA MET A 97 -10.72 -12.98 5.49
C MET A 97 -10.25 -13.91 6.62
N LEU A 98 -10.61 -13.59 7.86
CA LEU A 98 -10.23 -14.41 9.02
C LEU A 98 -10.90 -15.79 9.00
N SER A 99 -12.14 -15.89 8.51
CA SER A 99 -12.83 -17.16 8.26
C SER A 99 -12.04 -18.02 7.27
N LYS A 100 -11.61 -17.44 6.14
CA LYS A 100 -10.79 -18.15 5.14
C LYS A 100 -9.47 -18.67 5.71
N ILE A 101 -8.77 -17.87 6.52
CA ILE A 101 -7.46 -18.25 7.07
C ILE A 101 -7.60 -19.26 8.21
N SER A 102 -8.55 -19.05 9.11
CA SER A 102 -8.73 -19.87 10.32
C SER A 102 -9.53 -21.16 10.07
N GLY A 103 -10.25 -21.24 8.95
CA GLY A 103 -11.17 -22.35 8.65
C GLY A 103 -12.48 -22.32 9.45
N LYS A 104 -12.70 -21.32 10.32
CA LYS A 104 -13.96 -21.15 11.05
C LYS A 104 -15.05 -20.55 10.15
N SER A 105 -16.31 -20.76 10.52
CA SER A 105 -17.44 -20.17 9.79
C SER A 105 -17.40 -18.64 9.83
N PHE A 106 -17.92 -18.00 8.78
CA PHE A 106 -18.02 -16.53 8.71
C PHE A 106 -18.84 -15.98 9.87
N LYS A 107 -19.95 -16.64 10.19
CA LYS A 107 -20.84 -16.25 11.30
C LYS A 107 -20.12 -16.27 12.65
N ASP A 108 -19.35 -17.32 12.94
CA ASP A 108 -18.63 -17.43 14.22
C ASP A 108 -17.56 -16.34 14.34
N VAL A 109 -16.80 -16.12 13.28
CA VAL A 109 -15.75 -15.08 13.25
C VAL A 109 -16.37 -13.69 13.38
N LEU A 110 -17.49 -13.42 12.71
CA LEU A 110 -18.19 -12.13 12.83
C LEU A 110 -18.75 -11.92 14.25
N ALA A 111 -19.24 -12.98 14.90
CA ALA A 111 -19.72 -12.92 16.28
C ALA A 111 -18.62 -12.69 17.32
N MET A 112 -17.36 -13.05 17.01
CA MET A 112 -16.21 -12.76 17.87
C MET A 112 -15.88 -11.26 17.97
N LYS A 113 -16.36 -10.44 17.03
CA LYS A 113 -16.20 -8.99 17.06
C LYS A 113 -17.21 -8.36 18.04
N THR A 114 -16.74 -8.09 19.25
CA THR A 114 -17.46 -7.33 20.27
C THR A 114 -17.07 -5.84 20.25
N ALA A 115 -17.74 -5.00 21.04
CA ALA A 115 -17.49 -3.55 21.06
C ALA A 115 -16.07 -3.20 21.59
N ASP A 116 -15.56 -4.02 22.50
CA ASP A 116 -14.26 -3.91 23.17
C ASP A 116 -13.10 -4.55 22.39
N LYS A 117 -13.38 -5.49 21.48
CA LYS A 117 -12.33 -6.19 20.71
C LYS A 117 -12.09 -5.56 19.37
N ARG A 118 -10.83 -5.42 18.97
CA ARG A 118 -10.44 -5.04 17.61
C ARG A 118 -10.21 -6.28 16.75
N TRP A 119 -10.27 -6.13 15.43
CA TRP A 119 -9.95 -7.21 14.48
C TRP A 119 -8.59 -7.89 14.71
N PRO A 120 -7.51 -7.16 15.06
CA PRO A 120 -6.27 -7.77 15.54
C PRO A 120 -6.47 -8.82 16.64
N ASP A 121 -7.30 -8.51 17.64
CA ASP A 121 -7.53 -9.38 18.80
C ASP A 121 -8.33 -10.62 18.40
N VAL A 122 -9.29 -10.46 17.49
CA VAL A 122 -10.02 -11.58 16.88
C VAL A 122 -9.06 -12.47 16.10
N GLY A 123 -8.17 -11.90 15.30
CA GLY A 123 -7.11 -12.64 14.59
C GLY A 123 -6.20 -13.42 15.54
N LYS A 124 -5.70 -12.77 16.59
CA LYS A 124 -4.89 -13.41 17.65
C LYS A 124 -5.65 -14.56 18.32
N ALA A 125 -6.92 -14.37 18.68
CA ALA A 125 -7.77 -15.39 19.29
C ALA A 125 -8.06 -16.58 18.35
N LEU A 126 -7.98 -16.37 17.03
CA LEU A 126 -8.09 -17.41 16.01
C LEU A 126 -6.75 -18.08 15.69
N GLY A 127 -5.65 -17.66 16.32
CA GLY A 127 -4.30 -18.15 16.01
C GLY A 127 -3.80 -17.72 14.63
N VAL A 128 -4.41 -16.69 14.02
CA VAL A 128 -4.02 -16.19 12.70
C VAL A 128 -2.81 -15.28 12.83
N THR A 129 -1.71 -15.66 12.18
CA THR A 129 -0.48 -14.87 12.17
C THR A 129 -0.49 -13.81 11.05
N PRO A 130 0.28 -12.71 11.20
CA PRO A 130 0.48 -11.74 10.13
C PRO A 130 1.01 -12.37 8.83
N GLU A 131 1.83 -13.41 8.94
CA GLU A 131 2.37 -14.12 7.78
C GLU A 131 1.30 -14.91 7.03
N GLN A 132 0.42 -15.62 7.73
CA GLN A 132 -0.71 -16.33 7.13
C GLN A 132 -1.66 -15.33 6.44
N PHE A 133 -1.91 -14.19 7.08
CA PHE A 133 -2.71 -13.12 6.49
C PHE A 133 -2.07 -12.59 5.20
N ARG A 134 -0.77 -12.27 5.23
CA ARG A 134 -0.02 -11.79 4.06
C ARG A 134 -0.02 -12.82 2.93
N LYS A 135 0.23 -14.09 3.25
CA LYS A 135 0.21 -15.20 2.28
C LYS A 135 -1.16 -15.29 1.59
N GLN A 136 -2.23 -15.25 2.37
CA GLN A 136 -3.59 -15.32 1.82
C GLN A 136 -3.92 -14.09 0.95
N MET A 137 -3.50 -12.89 1.35
CA MET A 137 -3.64 -11.67 0.54
C MET A 137 -2.88 -11.77 -0.79
N ASN A 138 -1.66 -12.31 -0.76
CA ASN A 138 -0.85 -12.50 -1.95
C ASN A 138 -1.51 -13.52 -2.91
N GLU A 139 -2.02 -14.63 -2.40
CA GLU A 139 -2.75 -15.63 -3.19
C GLU A 139 -3.97 -15.02 -3.89
N MET A 140 -4.82 -14.30 -3.14
CA MET A 140 -6.00 -13.64 -3.69
C MET A 140 -5.64 -12.57 -4.72
N THR A 141 -4.55 -11.84 -4.49
CA THR A 141 -4.06 -10.84 -5.44
C THR A 141 -3.55 -11.49 -6.72
N ALA A 142 -2.78 -12.57 -6.61
CA ALA A 142 -2.31 -13.35 -7.75
C ALA A 142 -3.48 -13.92 -8.56
N ASP A 143 -4.52 -14.45 -7.90
CA ASP A 143 -5.74 -14.93 -8.56
C ASP A 143 -6.44 -13.83 -9.35
N ARG A 144 -6.59 -12.64 -8.78
CA ARG A 144 -7.19 -11.50 -9.49
C ARG A 144 -6.35 -11.07 -10.68
N MET A 145 -5.03 -11.04 -10.54
CA MET A 145 -4.12 -10.68 -11.64
C MET A 145 -4.21 -11.69 -12.79
N ALA A 146 -4.29 -12.99 -12.48
CA ALA A 146 -4.48 -14.04 -13.46
C ALA A 146 -5.84 -13.94 -14.17
N LYS A 147 -6.93 -13.68 -13.43
CA LYS A 147 -8.26 -13.46 -14.00
C LYS A 147 -8.34 -12.26 -14.95
N ARG A 148 -7.56 -11.20 -14.72
CA ARG A 148 -7.45 -10.06 -15.66
C ARG A 148 -6.65 -10.39 -16.92
N GLY A 149 -5.90 -11.49 -16.93
CA GLY A 149 -5.04 -11.90 -18.05
C GLY A 149 -3.73 -11.12 -18.14
N ASP A 150 -3.31 -10.48 -17.05
CA ASP A 150 -2.06 -9.69 -17.03
C ASP A 150 -0.83 -10.58 -16.92
N ILE A 151 -0.91 -11.66 -16.14
CA ILE A 151 0.19 -12.55 -15.78
C ILE A 151 -0.35 -13.89 -15.27
N ASP A 152 0.41 -14.97 -15.45
CA ASP A 152 0.11 -16.26 -14.82
C ASP A 152 0.05 -16.17 -13.27
N LYS A 153 -0.83 -16.96 -12.64
CA LYS A 153 -1.03 -16.95 -11.19
C LYS A 153 0.25 -17.30 -10.43
N ALA A 154 0.96 -18.36 -10.83
CA ALA A 154 2.14 -18.83 -10.11
C ALA A 154 3.27 -17.79 -10.19
N LYS A 155 3.46 -17.18 -11.38
CA LYS A 155 4.42 -16.09 -11.55
C LYS A 155 4.06 -14.86 -10.71
N ALA A 156 2.79 -14.45 -10.69
CA ALA A 156 2.33 -13.33 -9.87
C ALA A 156 2.56 -13.59 -8.37
N LEU A 157 2.22 -14.79 -7.90
CA LEU A 157 2.38 -15.18 -6.50
C LEU A 157 3.86 -15.19 -6.09
N ALA A 158 4.75 -15.71 -6.93
CA ALA A 158 6.19 -15.69 -6.67
C ALA A 158 6.72 -14.26 -6.49
N LEU A 159 6.34 -13.34 -7.37
CA LEU A 159 6.74 -11.93 -7.28
C LEU A 159 6.18 -11.23 -6.04
N LEU A 160 4.90 -11.46 -5.72
CA LEU A 160 4.28 -10.91 -4.50
C LEU A 160 4.97 -11.43 -3.23
N ASN A 161 5.35 -12.71 -3.21
CA ASN A 161 6.07 -13.30 -2.08
C ASN A 161 7.48 -12.74 -1.93
N ASN A 162 8.13 -12.38 -3.04
CA ASN A 162 9.42 -11.70 -3.08
C ASN A 162 9.34 -10.19 -2.75
N GLY A 163 8.17 -9.68 -2.36
CA GLY A 163 7.99 -8.30 -1.91
C GLY A 163 7.69 -7.29 -3.02
N TYR A 164 7.51 -7.73 -4.26
CA TYR A 164 7.06 -6.83 -5.33
C TYR A 164 5.63 -6.36 -5.09
N ARG A 165 5.36 -5.08 -5.36
CA ARG A 165 4.02 -4.52 -5.27
C ARG A 165 3.17 -4.97 -6.45
N ALA A 166 1.91 -5.32 -6.21
CA ALA A 166 0.98 -5.75 -7.26
C ALA A 166 0.86 -4.75 -8.44
N GLN A 167 0.92 -3.46 -8.15
CA GLN A 167 0.89 -2.41 -9.17
C GLN A 167 2.14 -2.44 -10.06
N ASP A 168 3.32 -2.64 -9.46
CA ASP A 168 4.59 -2.72 -10.19
C ASP A 168 4.64 -3.99 -11.06
N ILE A 169 4.19 -5.13 -10.52
CA ILE A 169 4.06 -6.38 -11.29
C ILE A 169 3.10 -6.16 -12.48
N SER A 170 1.94 -5.54 -12.26
CA SER A 170 0.94 -5.32 -13.31
C SER A 170 1.48 -4.41 -14.43
N MET A 171 2.18 -3.32 -14.06
CA MET A 171 2.78 -2.41 -15.03
C MET A 171 3.91 -3.07 -15.83
N ALA A 172 4.80 -3.79 -15.14
CA ALA A 172 5.88 -4.51 -15.77
C ALA A 172 5.36 -5.60 -16.70
N ALA A 173 4.34 -6.37 -16.31
CA ALA A 173 3.72 -7.39 -17.15
C ALA A 173 3.09 -6.80 -18.41
N LYS A 174 2.42 -5.65 -18.29
CA LYS A 174 1.85 -4.94 -19.44
C LYS A 174 2.93 -4.44 -20.40
N ILE A 175 4.00 -3.85 -19.88
CA ILE A 175 5.14 -3.38 -20.69
C ILE A 175 5.86 -4.57 -21.35
N ALA A 176 6.10 -5.65 -20.61
CA ALA A 176 6.73 -6.88 -21.11
C ALA A 176 5.93 -7.46 -22.29
N LYS A 177 4.61 -7.60 -22.13
CA LYS A 177 3.71 -8.07 -23.20
C LYS A 177 3.73 -7.18 -24.44
N LEU A 178 3.74 -5.84 -24.27
CA LEU A 178 3.73 -4.89 -25.39
C LEU A 178 5.09 -4.73 -26.08
N SER A 179 6.19 -4.96 -25.36
CA SER A 179 7.57 -4.85 -25.89
C SER A 179 8.17 -6.18 -26.34
N GLY A 180 7.52 -7.30 -26.04
CA GLY A 180 8.08 -8.65 -26.24
C GLY A 180 9.28 -8.96 -25.32
N LYS A 181 9.44 -8.21 -24.23
CA LYS A 181 10.52 -8.42 -23.25
C LYS A 181 10.09 -9.39 -22.15
N ASP A 182 11.09 -9.96 -21.48
CA ASP A 182 10.87 -10.71 -20.25
C ASP A 182 10.38 -9.80 -19.12
N LEU A 183 9.48 -10.33 -18.28
CA LEU A 183 8.89 -9.60 -17.16
C LEU A 183 9.93 -9.16 -16.13
N GLN A 184 10.84 -10.06 -15.74
CA GLN A 184 11.85 -9.76 -14.75
C GLN A 184 12.81 -8.69 -15.28
N ALA A 185 13.20 -8.79 -16.56
CA ALA A 185 14.02 -7.77 -17.21
C ALA A 185 13.36 -6.38 -17.17
N VAL A 186 12.03 -6.28 -17.33
CA VAL A 186 11.29 -5.01 -17.21
C VAL A 186 11.22 -4.53 -15.76
N LEU A 187 11.03 -5.42 -14.79
CA LEU A 187 11.07 -5.09 -13.36
C LEU A 187 12.43 -4.54 -12.95
N ASP A 188 13.53 -5.14 -13.43
CA ASP A 188 14.90 -4.74 -13.13
C ASP A 188 15.26 -3.36 -13.71
N MET A 189 14.52 -2.88 -14.72
CA MET A 189 14.66 -1.53 -15.24
C MET A 189 14.08 -0.46 -14.31
N LYS A 190 13.26 -0.83 -13.32
CA LYS A 190 12.67 0.10 -12.36
C LYS A 190 13.72 0.56 -11.34
N LYS A 191 13.91 1.88 -11.30
CA LYS A 191 14.81 2.59 -10.38
C LYS A 191 14.04 3.63 -9.58
N ILE A 192 14.66 4.18 -8.55
CA ILE A 192 14.03 5.23 -7.72
C ILE A 192 13.75 6.52 -8.52
N ASN A 193 14.58 6.82 -9.52
CA ASN A 193 14.55 8.06 -10.28
C ASN A 193 13.83 7.95 -11.64
N ASN A 194 13.12 6.84 -11.92
CA ASN A 194 12.35 6.69 -13.16
C ASN A 194 10.90 6.27 -12.92
N ARG A 195 10.05 6.58 -13.89
CA ARG A 195 8.64 6.17 -13.93
C ARG A 195 8.47 5.00 -14.89
N TRP A 196 7.39 4.25 -14.72
CA TRP A 196 6.99 3.19 -15.65
C TRP A 196 6.81 3.70 -17.09
N SER A 197 6.37 4.95 -17.25
CA SER A 197 6.31 5.63 -18.55
C SER A 197 7.66 5.77 -19.23
N ASP A 198 8.74 5.99 -18.47
CA ASP A 198 10.08 6.20 -19.00
C ASP A 198 10.64 4.86 -19.49
N ILE A 199 10.39 3.79 -18.74
CA ILE A 199 10.73 2.41 -19.11
C ILE A 199 9.99 2.01 -20.39
N ALA A 200 8.68 2.29 -20.46
CA ALA A 200 7.88 2.00 -21.64
C ALA A 200 8.38 2.73 -22.89
N LYS A 201 8.65 4.05 -22.79
CA LYS A 201 9.25 4.82 -23.88
C LYS A 201 10.57 4.22 -24.33
N LYS A 202 11.45 3.84 -23.39
CA LYS A 202 12.74 3.20 -23.69
C LYS A 202 12.58 1.87 -24.44
N LEU A 203 11.49 1.15 -24.20
CA LEU A 203 11.17 -0.12 -24.86
C LEU A 203 10.27 0.04 -26.10
N GLY A 204 10.06 1.26 -26.59
CA GLY A 204 9.20 1.53 -27.75
C GLY A 204 7.71 1.28 -27.49
N VAL A 205 7.29 1.19 -26.23
CA VAL A 205 5.90 1.00 -25.83
C VAL A 205 5.22 2.36 -25.65
N ASP A 206 4.08 2.53 -26.32
CA ASP A 206 3.23 3.71 -26.12
C ASP A 206 2.71 3.76 -24.68
N ALA A 207 3.14 4.79 -23.94
CA ALA A 207 2.75 5.00 -22.55
C ALA A 207 1.24 5.25 -22.37
N SER A 208 0.52 5.69 -23.42
CA SER A 208 -0.94 5.84 -23.38
C SER A 208 -1.62 4.50 -23.08
N LYS A 209 -1.07 3.41 -23.62
CA LYS A 209 -1.57 2.05 -23.42
C LYS A 209 -1.36 1.55 -22.00
N LEU A 210 -0.55 2.22 -21.16
CA LEU A 210 -0.35 1.81 -19.77
C LEU A 210 -1.40 2.35 -18.82
N ARG A 211 -2.14 3.40 -19.22
CA ARG A 211 -3.21 3.93 -18.38
C ARG A 211 -4.27 2.83 -18.20
N PRO A 212 -4.92 2.77 -17.03
CA PRO A 212 -6.14 1.99 -16.90
C PRO A 212 -7.11 2.45 -17.98
N ASP A 213 -7.76 1.52 -18.68
CA ASP A 213 -8.90 1.85 -19.52
C ASP A 213 -10.01 2.37 -18.60
N PHE A 214 -10.06 3.68 -18.39
CA PHE A 214 -11.24 4.35 -17.87
C PHE A 214 -12.29 4.32 -18.97
N LYS A 215 -12.90 3.16 -19.23
CA LYS A 215 -14.15 3.11 -20.00
C LYS A 215 -15.12 4.07 -19.31
N LYS A 216 -15.54 5.13 -20.02
CA LYS A 216 -16.65 6.00 -19.62
C LYS A 216 -17.87 5.11 -19.33
N GLY A 217 -18.21 4.92 -18.06
CA GLY A 217 -19.41 4.20 -17.63
C GLY A 217 -19.23 3.11 -16.57
N GLY A 218 -18.00 2.70 -16.21
CA GLY A 218 -17.78 1.70 -15.16
C GLY A 218 -17.19 2.30 -13.90
N GLN A 219 -18.01 2.53 -12.87
CA GLN A 219 -17.53 2.85 -11.52
C GLN A 219 -16.82 1.62 -10.93
N HIS A 220 -15.53 1.49 -11.22
CA HIS A 220 -14.62 0.59 -10.51
C HIS A 220 -13.43 1.36 -9.96
N GLY A 221 -13.73 2.34 -9.08
CA GLY A 221 -12.77 2.85 -8.11
C GLY A 221 -12.71 1.88 -6.94
N GLY A 222 -11.96 0.78 -7.08
CA GLY A 222 -11.51 0.02 -5.91
C GLY A 222 -10.63 0.93 -5.03
N PRO A 223 -10.56 0.71 -3.71
CA PRO A 223 -9.79 1.56 -2.82
C PRO A 223 -8.35 1.67 -3.31
N GLN A 224 -7.91 2.88 -3.65
CA GLN A 224 -6.50 3.22 -3.83
C GLN A 224 -5.83 3.26 -2.46
N GLY A 225 -5.70 2.10 -1.83
CA GLY A 225 -4.78 1.86 -0.76
C GLY A 225 -3.95 0.67 -1.19
N GLY A 226 -2.63 0.71 -0.98
CA GLY A 226 -1.90 -0.55 -0.86
C GLY A 226 -2.57 -1.44 0.20
N PRO A 227 -2.19 -2.72 0.33
CA PRO A 227 -2.55 -3.45 1.54
C PRO A 227 -2.24 -2.53 2.73
N PRO A 228 -3.19 -2.31 3.66
CA PRO A 228 -2.85 -1.60 4.88
C PRO A 228 -1.58 -2.24 5.44
N PRO A 229 -0.65 -1.46 6.00
CA PRO A 229 0.51 -2.02 6.67
C PRO A 229 0.04 -3.17 7.56
N VAL A 230 0.78 -4.27 7.62
CA VAL A 230 0.37 -5.41 8.46
C VAL A 230 0.19 -4.94 9.90
N GLU A 231 0.94 -3.90 10.31
CA GLU A 231 0.76 -3.19 11.58
C GLU A 231 -0.60 -2.50 11.73
N ALA A 232 -1.24 -2.03 10.66
CA ALA A 232 -2.60 -1.47 10.71
C ALA A 232 -3.68 -2.57 10.83
N ALA A 233 -3.41 -3.77 10.32
CA ALA A 233 -4.29 -4.94 10.47
C ALA A 233 -4.16 -5.62 11.84
N PHE A 234 -3.00 -5.47 12.50
CA PHE A 234 -2.68 -6.10 13.79
C PHE A 234 -2.48 -5.10 14.96
N GLY A 235 -2.65 -3.79 14.71
CA GLY A 235 -2.37 -2.74 15.68
C GLY A 235 -0.86 -2.53 15.84
N ALA A 236 -0.39 -1.30 15.61
CA ALA A 236 0.97 -0.93 15.94
C ALA A 236 1.16 -1.09 17.46
N GLU A 237 2.08 -1.97 17.86
CA GLU A 237 2.60 -1.98 19.22
C GLU A 237 3.45 -0.71 19.37
N GLY A 238 3.02 0.15 20.28
CA GLY A 238 3.82 1.23 20.86
C GLY A 238 4.17 0.87 22.28
#